data_AF-A0A1G1LKM7-F1
#
_entry.id   AF-A0A1G1LKM7-F1
#
_cell.length_a   1.000
_cell.length_b   1.000
_cell.length_c   1.000
_cell.angle_alpha   90.00
_cell.angle_beta   90.00
_cell.angle_gamma   90.00
#
_symmetry.space_group_name_H-M   'P 1'
#
loop_
_entity.id
_entity.type
_entity.pdbx_description
1 polymer ?
#
loop_
_entity_poly.entity_id
_entity_poly.type
_entity_poly.pdbx_seq_one_letter_code
_entity_poly.pdbx_strand_id
1 'polypeptide(L)'
;MIRKILLEKLESFLNGKISQDALYEWVLSRVCEESYEKTVQGDILFKETMQAILDINHDDVKLRPDRSDLEYCRRCLMGEEDFASIPERIKKRQEQAQPRSVLKDPAVQIKIFKMYRGYTVLFGISSLAVNMLVAIKPDLFKISAEAGVLKEAIGHIIYAMVILLPPERSARGKFFYPAVVILGLGFIYYWWMSFSISFKLAIHPLMAFVIAPFAGVPASLGVFLLLRAYRSSKRALLMKP
;
A
#
# COMPACT_ATOMS: atom_id res chain seq x y z
N MET A 1 -33.60 -12.73 33.12
CA MET A 1 -32.51 -12.62 34.13
C MET A 1 -31.14 -12.53 33.47
N ILE A 2 -30.78 -13.46 32.57
CA ILE A 2 -29.44 -13.51 31.93
C ILE A 2 -29.12 -12.28 31.04
N ARG A 3 -30.07 -11.77 30.24
CA ARG A 3 -29.89 -10.52 29.46
C ARG A 3 -29.48 -9.32 30.32
N LYS A 4 -30.01 -9.21 31.54
CA LYS A 4 -29.69 -8.13 32.46
C LYS A 4 -28.23 -8.19 32.92
N ILE A 5 -27.75 -9.41 33.23
CA ILE A 5 -26.36 -9.64 33.62
C ILE A 5 -25.40 -9.33 32.46
N LEU A 6 -25.75 -9.76 31.24
CA LEU A 6 -24.97 -9.42 30.04
C LEU A 6 -24.89 -7.91 29.82
N LEU A 7 -26.02 -7.21 29.96
CA LEU A 7 -26.08 -5.76 29.85
C LEU A 7 -25.19 -5.09 30.90
N GLU A 8 -25.29 -5.48 32.17
CA GLU A 8 -24.46 -4.94 33.26
C GLU A 8 -22.95 -5.13 33.01
N LYS A 9 -22.56 -6.30 32.49
CA LYS A 9 -21.15 -6.59 32.14
C LYS A 9 -20.69 -5.76 30.95
N LEU A 10 -21.52 -5.67 29.92
CA LEU A 10 -21.23 -4.87 28.72
C LEU A 10 -21.12 -3.38 29.07
N GLU A 11 -22.01 -2.84 29.90
CA GLU A 11 -21.94 -1.47 30.41
C GLU A 11 -20.70 -1.23 31.26
N SER A 12 -20.35 -2.18 32.12
CA SER A 12 -19.14 -2.07 32.94
C SER A 12 -17.89 -1.97 32.06
N PHE A 13 -17.83 -2.73 30.97
CA PHE A 13 -16.73 -2.66 30.00
C PHE A 13 -16.74 -1.35 29.21
N LEU A 14 -17.90 -0.95 28.66
CA LEU A 14 -18.04 0.29 27.88
C LEU A 14 -17.75 1.55 28.72
N ASN A 15 -17.96 1.50 30.03
CA ASN A 15 -17.61 2.57 30.96
C ASN A 15 -16.18 2.45 31.54
N GLY A 16 -15.40 1.47 31.10
CA GLY A 16 -14.01 1.26 31.55
C GLY A 16 -13.86 0.74 32.98
N LYS A 17 -14.93 0.21 33.59
CA LYS A 17 -14.91 -0.37 34.96
C LYS A 17 -14.31 -1.77 35.01
N ILE A 18 -14.36 -2.51 33.89
CA ILE A 18 -13.72 -3.81 33.73
C ILE A 18 -12.88 -3.81 32.45
N SER A 19 -11.79 -4.59 32.46
CA SER A 19 -10.93 -4.78 31.28
C SER A 19 -11.61 -5.67 30.24
N GLN A 20 -11.07 -5.62 29.01
CA GLN A 20 -11.49 -6.50 27.92
C GLN A 20 -11.28 -7.98 28.28
N ASP A 21 -10.14 -8.31 28.89
CA ASP A 21 -9.81 -9.67 29.33
C ASP A 21 -10.80 -10.18 30.40
N ALA A 22 -11.17 -9.33 31.36
CA ALA A 22 -12.14 -9.70 32.40
C ALA A 22 -13.55 -9.94 31.81
N LEU A 23 -13.93 -9.17 30.79
CA LEU A 23 -15.18 -9.39 30.06
C LEU A 23 -15.12 -10.70 29.25
N TYR A 24 -13.99 -10.97 28.61
CA TYR A 24 -13.74 -12.19 27.84
C TYR A 24 -13.78 -13.46 28.68
N GLU A 25 -13.06 -13.48 29.81
CA GLU A 25 -13.07 -14.61 30.76
C GLU A 25 -14.47 -14.89 31.28
N TRP A 26 -15.24 -13.83 31.57
CA TRP A 26 -16.63 -13.99 31.98
C TRP A 26 -17.48 -14.63 30.88
N VAL A 27 -17.35 -14.20 29.63
CA VAL A 27 -18.09 -14.80 28.51
C VAL A 27 -17.69 -16.26 28.32
N LEU A 28 -16.39 -16.57 28.32
CA LEU A 28 -15.90 -17.95 28.23
C LEU A 28 -16.50 -18.84 29.32
N SER A 29 -16.53 -18.36 30.56
CA SER A 29 -17.09 -19.11 31.69
C SER A 29 -18.56 -19.48 31.47
N ARG A 30 -19.32 -18.63 30.76
CA ARG A 30 -20.75 -18.84 30.46
C ARG A 30 -20.98 -19.73 29.27
N VAL A 31 -20.14 -19.65 28.23
CA VAL A 31 -20.25 -20.49 27.04
C VAL A 31 -20.01 -21.98 27.39
N CYS A 32 -19.21 -22.24 28.41
CA CYS A 32 -18.93 -23.59 28.91
C CYS A 32 -20.05 -24.18 29.81
N GLU A 33 -21.10 -23.43 30.16
CA GLU A 33 -22.19 -23.95 30.99
C GLU A 33 -23.16 -24.80 30.14
N GLU A 34 -23.62 -25.95 30.65
CA GLU A 34 -24.61 -26.80 29.96
C GLU A 34 -25.93 -26.07 29.65
N SER A 35 -26.23 -25.00 30.41
CA SER A 35 -27.41 -24.17 30.21
C SER A 35 -27.30 -23.18 29.04
N TYR A 36 -26.08 -22.98 28.51
CA TYR A 36 -25.80 -22.00 27.47
C TYR A 36 -26.51 -22.33 26.15
N GLU A 37 -26.42 -23.58 25.68
CA GLU A 37 -27.04 -24.00 24.42
C GLU A 37 -28.56 -23.78 24.42
N LYS A 38 -29.22 -24.06 25.54
CA LYS A 38 -30.66 -23.82 25.71
C LYS A 38 -31.00 -22.33 25.72
N THR A 39 -30.12 -21.52 26.28
CA THR A 39 -30.30 -20.06 26.38
C THR A 39 -30.14 -19.39 25.01
N VAL A 40 -29.15 -19.78 24.21
CA VAL A 40 -28.89 -19.16 22.89
C VAL A 40 -29.88 -19.56 21.80
N GLN A 41 -30.54 -20.70 21.92
CA GLN A 41 -31.58 -21.12 20.95
C GLN A 41 -32.82 -20.22 20.98
N GLY A 42 -33.13 -19.62 22.14
CA GLY A 42 -34.28 -18.72 22.30
C GLY A 42 -33.95 -17.23 22.15
N ASP A 43 -32.67 -16.87 21.99
CA ASP A 43 -32.24 -15.48 22.12
C ASP A 43 -31.04 -15.14 21.20
N ILE A 44 -31.37 -14.73 19.97
CA ILE A 44 -30.38 -14.40 18.93
C ILE A 44 -29.51 -13.21 19.35
N LEU A 45 -30.10 -12.17 19.97
CA LEU A 45 -29.37 -10.99 20.44
C LEU A 45 -28.34 -11.37 21.51
N PHE A 46 -28.73 -12.21 22.47
CA PHE A 46 -27.81 -12.71 23.50
C PHE A 46 -26.67 -13.50 22.86
N LYS A 47 -26.98 -14.43 21.95
CA LYS A 47 -26.00 -15.24 21.23
C LYS A 47 -24.99 -14.37 20.47
N GLU A 48 -25.46 -13.44 19.64
CA GLU A 48 -24.58 -12.62 18.82
C GLU A 48 -23.76 -11.64 19.67
N THR A 49 -24.31 -11.12 20.76
CA THR A 49 -23.54 -10.26 21.68
C THR A 49 -22.42 -11.05 22.37
N MET A 50 -22.70 -12.27 22.83
CA MET A 50 -21.68 -13.16 23.42
C MET A 50 -20.59 -13.49 22.40
N GLN A 51 -20.97 -13.81 21.16
CA GLN A 51 -20.03 -14.06 20.08
C GLN A 51 -19.18 -12.81 19.77
N ALA A 52 -19.79 -11.63 19.72
CA ALA A 52 -19.05 -10.40 19.44
C ALA A 52 -17.99 -10.08 20.51
N ILE A 53 -18.28 -10.41 21.78
CA ILE A 53 -17.32 -10.26 22.88
C ILE A 53 -16.18 -11.30 22.80
N LEU A 54 -16.43 -12.50 22.28
CA LEU A 54 -15.35 -13.43 21.99
C LEU A 54 -14.50 -12.90 20.83
N ASP A 55 -15.14 -12.55 19.73
CA ASP A 55 -14.48 -12.16 18.48
C ASP A 55 -13.64 -10.88 18.61
N ILE A 56 -13.95 -9.97 19.53
CA ILE A 56 -13.13 -8.77 19.76
C ILE A 56 -11.71 -9.12 20.27
N ASN A 57 -11.51 -10.31 20.85
CA ASN A 57 -10.24 -10.79 21.39
C ASN A 57 -9.45 -11.68 20.44
N HIS A 58 -10.05 -12.09 19.31
CA HIS A 58 -9.43 -13.01 18.37
C HIS A 58 -8.91 -12.28 17.12
N ASP A 59 -7.60 -12.34 16.90
CA ASP A 59 -6.95 -11.71 15.74
C ASP A 59 -7.19 -12.47 14.41
N ASP A 60 -7.69 -13.70 14.48
CA ASP A 60 -7.96 -14.59 13.34
C ASP A 60 -9.40 -14.48 12.79
N VAL A 61 -10.27 -13.68 13.41
CA VAL A 61 -11.67 -13.51 12.97
C VAL A 61 -11.76 -12.51 11.80
N LYS A 62 -12.33 -12.98 10.67
CA LYS A 62 -12.49 -12.17 9.44
C LYS A 62 -13.31 -10.89 9.64
N LEU A 63 -14.32 -10.93 10.52
CA LEU A 63 -15.22 -9.82 10.83
C LEU A 63 -15.09 -9.46 12.31
N ARG A 64 -13.95 -8.88 12.70
CA ARG A 64 -13.71 -8.46 14.07
C ARG A 64 -14.67 -7.30 14.45
N PRO A 65 -15.49 -7.46 15.50
CA PRO A 65 -16.30 -6.37 16.04
C PRO A 65 -15.41 -5.30 16.68
N ASP A 66 -15.85 -4.06 16.66
CA ASP A 66 -15.21 -2.96 17.39
C ASP A 66 -16.08 -2.49 18.57
N ARG A 67 -15.57 -1.50 19.32
CA ARG A 67 -16.30 -0.91 20.45
C ARG A 67 -17.67 -0.33 20.04
N SER A 68 -17.81 0.19 18.82
CA SER A 68 -19.08 0.72 18.32
C SER A 68 -20.11 -0.38 18.00
N ASP A 69 -19.65 -1.60 17.70
CA ASP A 69 -20.49 -2.79 17.58
C ASP A 69 -20.98 -3.25 18.97
N LEU A 70 -20.13 -3.19 19.98
CA LEU A 70 -20.52 -3.49 21.36
C LEU A 70 -21.49 -2.44 21.95
N GLU A 71 -21.31 -1.16 21.61
CA GLU A 71 -22.29 -0.11 21.95
C GLU A 71 -23.65 -0.35 21.29
N TYR A 72 -23.65 -0.82 20.03
CA TYR A 72 -24.88 -1.21 19.34
C TYR A 72 -25.60 -2.36 20.07
N CYS A 73 -24.87 -3.40 20.48
CA CYS A 73 -25.44 -4.49 21.28
C CYS A 73 -26.05 -3.99 22.60
N ARG A 74 -25.39 -3.03 23.27
CA ARG A 74 -25.91 -2.42 24.50
C ARG A 74 -27.27 -1.75 24.25
N ARG A 75 -27.39 -0.94 23.19
CA ARG A 75 -28.65 -0.26 22.83
C ARG A 75 -29.76 -1.25 22.48
N CYS A 76 -29.43 -2.32 21.76
CA CYS A 76 -30.38 -3.41 21.47
C CYS A 76 -30.85 -4.12 22.75
N LEU A 77 -29.93 -4.39 23.69
CA LEU A 77 -30.25 -5.03 24.98
C LEU A 77 -31.12 -4.14 25.88
N MET A 78 -31.01 -2.82 25.75
CA MET A 78 -31.85 -1.83 26.43
C MET A 78 -33.23 -1.63 25.76
N GLY A 79 -33.41 -2.14 24.53
CA GLY A 79 -34.61 -1.88 23.73
C GLY A 79 -34.65 -0.50 23.10
N GLU A 80 -33.51 0.19 23.00
CA GLU A 80 -33.40 1.52 22.37
C GLU A 80 -33.36 1.43 20.83
N GLU A 81 -32.89 0.30 20.29
CA GLU A 81 -32.77 0.05 18.84
C GLU A 81 -33.23 -1.37 18.51
N ASP A 82 -33.81 -1.55 17.32
CA ASP A 82 -34.14 -2.88 16.80
C ASP A 82 -32.87 -3.65 16.45
N PHE A 83 -32.86 -4.92 16.85
CA PHE A 83 -31.74 -5.80 16.61
C PHE A 83 -31.66 -6.24 15.14
N ALA A 84 -30.51 -5.98 14.53
CA ALA A 84 -30.06 -6.48 13.25
C ALA A 84 -28.75 -7.24 13.46
N SER A 85 -28.50 -8.23 12.62
CA SER A 85 -27.35 -9.12 12.77
C SER A 85 -26.01 -8.36 12.76
N ILE A 86 -25.16 -8.63 13.75
CA ILE A 86 -23.85 -7.98 13.94
C ILE A 86 -22.93 -8.23 12.74
N PRO A 87 -22.76 -9.47 12.22
CA PRO A 87 -21.98 -9.72 11.00
C PRO A 87 -22.41 -8.87 9.81
N GLU A 88 -23.71 -8.66 9.60
CA GLU A 88 -24.22 -7.83 8.50
C GLU A 88 -23.88 -6.35 8.70
N ARG A 89 -23.96 -5.85 9.94
CA ARG A 89 -23.57 -4.49 10.29
C ARG A 89 -22.08 -4.26 10.05
N ILE A 90 -21.22 -5.19 10.48
CA ILE A 90 -19.77 -5.13 10.24
C ILE A 90 -19.48 -5.15 8.74
N LYS A 91 -20.16 -6.01 7.98
CA LYS A 91 -20.01 -6.09 6.52
C LYS A 91 -20.41 -4.77 5.83
N LYS A 92 -21.58 -4.20 6.17
CA LYS A 92 -22.02 -2.90 5.64
C LYS A 92 -21.04 -1.78 5.98
N ARG A 93 -20.51 -1.75 7.21
CA ARG A 93 -19.47 -0.79 7.60
C ARG A 93 -18.21 -0.98 6.78
N GLN A 94 -17.74 -2.22 6.57
CA GLN A 94 -16.55 -2.48 5.76
C GLN A 94 -16.76 -2.11 4.28
N GLU A 95 -17.96 -2.34 3.73
CA GLU A 95 -18.33 -1.93 2.38
C GLU A 95 -18.41 -0.40 2.22
N GLN A 96 -18.88 0.32 3.25
CA GLN A 96 -18.96 1.79 3.25
C GLN A 96 -17.61 2.47 3.59
N ALA A 97 -16.81 1.86 4.45
CA ALA A 97 -15.49 2.36 4.86
C ALA A 97 -14.41 2.06 3.81
N GLN A 98 -14.68 1.21 2.81
CA GLN A 98 -13.82 1.06 1.64
C GLN A 98 -14.10 2.20 0.66
N PRO A 99 -13.21 3.19 0.50
CA PRO A 99 -13.38 4.17 -0.56
C PRO A 99 -13.21 3.41 -1.89
N ARG A 100 -14.23 3.51 -2.75
CA ARG A 100 -14.18 3.08 -4.16
C ARG A 100 -13.09 3.87 -4.89
N SER A 101 -11.83 3.53 -4.71
CA SER A 101 -10.74 4.03 -5.54
C SER A 101 -10.51 3.04 -6.68
N VAL A 102 -10.78 3.50 -7.90
CA VAL A 102 -10.59 2.79 -9.18
C VAL A 102 -9.15 2.24 -9.34
N LEU A 103 -8.22 2.71 -8.51
CA LEU A 103 -6.80 2.33 -8.46
C LEU A 103 -6.49 1.04 -7.69
N LYS A 104 -7.45 0.35 -7.06
CA LYS A 104 -7.19 -0.89 -6.29
C LYS A 104 -7.49 -2.20 -7.01
N ASP A 105 -8.07 -2.19 -8.22
CA ASP A 105 -8.19 -3.44 -8.99
C ASP A 105 -6.77 -3.96 -9.29
N PRO A 106 -6.38 -5.13 -8.76
CA PRO A 106 -5.05 -5.68 -8.96
C PRO A 106 -4.75 -5.89 -10.45
N ALA A 107 -5.75 -6.19 -11.29
CA ALA A 107 -5.58 -6.33 -12.74
C ALA A 107 -5.26 -4.97 -13.41
N VAL A 108 -5.94 -3.90 -12.99
CA VAL A 108 -5.68 -2.53 -13.47
C VAL A 108 -4.30 -2.05 -13.00
N GLN A 109 -3.93 -2.30 -11.74
CA GLN A 109 -2.58 -2.00 -11.25
C GLN A 109 -1.50 -2.74 -12.04
N ILE A 110 -1.68 -4.02 -12.33
CA ILE A 110 -0.73 -4.81 -13.12
C ILE A 110 -0.63 -4.26 -14.54
N LYS A 111 -1.75 -3.88 -15.17
CA LYS A 111 -1.77 -3.32 -16.53
C LYS A 111 -1.06 -1.96 -16.59
N ILE A 112 -1.41 -1.06 -15.68
CA ILE A 112 -0.77 0.25 -15.52
C ILE A 112 0.73 0.09 -15.28
N PHE A 113 1.12 -0.83 -14.40
CA PHE A 113 2.50 -1.13 -14.09
C PHE A 113 3.28 -1.69 -15.28
N LYS A 114 2.69 -2.60 -16.06
CA LYS A 114 3.30 -3.12 -17.30
C LYS A 114 3.52 -2.01 -18.34
N MET A 115 2.52 -1.14 -18.51
CA MET A 115 2.62 0.00 -19.43
C MET A 115 3.74 0.96 -19.00
N TYR A 116 3.82 1.27 -17.71
CA TYR A 116 4.88 2.10 -17.14
C TYR A 116 6.27 1.48 -17.28
N ARG A 117 6.40 0.16 -17.05
CA ARG A 117 7.67 -0.55 -17.27
C ARG A 117 8.11 -0.48 -18.73
N GLY A 118 7.17 -0.66 -19.67
CA GLY A 118 7.44 -0.49 -21.10
C GLY A 118 7.93 0.91 -21.44
N TYR A 119 7.32 1.94 -20.82
CA TYR A 119 7.73 3.33 -20.97
C TYR A 119 9.16 3.59 -20.48
N THR A 120 9.55 3.10 -19.29
CA THR A 120 10.91 3.27 -18.77
C THR A 120 11.95 2.58 -19.65
N VAL A 121 11.62 1.41 -20.21
CA VAL A 121 12.50 0.68 -21.13
C VAL A 121 12.67 1.44 -22.45
N LEU A 122 11.58 1.94 -23.03
CA LEU A 122 11.63 2.74 -24.24
C LEU A 122 12.49 4.00 -24.04
N PHE A 123 12.36 4.64 -22.88
CA PHE A 123 13.20 5.78 -22.49
C PHE A 123 14.68 5.37 -22.39
N GLY A 124 15.00 4.27 -21.71
CA GLY A 124 16.37 3.77 -21.61
C GLY A 124 17.02 3.47 -22.97
N ILE A 125 16.28 2.83 -23.88
CA ILE A 125 16.72 2.55 -25.26
C ILE A 125 16.92 3.85 -26.04
N SER A 126 15.97 4.79 -25.94
CA SER A 126 16.05 6.08 -26.63
C SER A 126 17.25 6.90 -26.13
N SER A 127 17.48 6.92 -24.82
CA SER A 127 18.65 7.54 -24.20
C SER A 127 19.95 6.91 -24.71
N LEU A 128 20.01 5.57 -24.79
CA LEU A 128 21.17 4.86 -25.32
C LEU A 128 21.42 5.20 -26.80
N ALA A 129 20.36 5.22 -27.61
CA ALA A 129 20.42 5.51 -29.04
C ALA A 129 20.89 6.95 -29.30
N VAL A 130 20.39 7.95 -28.55
CA VAL A 130 20.85 9.34 -28.65
C VAL A 130 22.32 9.46 -28.28
N ASN A 131 22.76 8.81 -27.20
CA ASN A 131 24.17 8.82 -26.81
C ASN A 131 25.09 8.13 -27.84
N MET A 132 24.66 7.02 -28.44
CA MET A 132 25.38 6.40 -29.56
C MET A 132 25.43 7.31 -30.79
N LEU A 133 24.33 8.00 -31.11
CA LEU A 133 24.27 8.92 -32.24
C LEU A 133 25.24 10.10 -32.05
N VAL A 134 25.30 10.65 -30.83
CA VAL A 134 26.25 11.71 -30.45
C VAL A 134 27.69 11.21 -30.57
N ALA A 135 27.98 9.97 -30.16
CA ALA A 135 29.31 9.38 -30.27
C ALA A 135 29.75 9.13 -31.73
N ILE A 136 28.82 8.76 -32.61
CA ILE A 136 29.10 8.46 -34.03
C ILE A 136 29.14 9.73 -34.89
N LYS A 137 28.27 10.72 -34.60
CA LYS A 137 28.14 11.98 -35.36
C LYS A 137 28.07 13.18 -34.41
N PRO A 138 29.20 13.61 -33.84
CA PRO A 138 29.23 14.75 -32.91
C PRO A 138 28.78 16.07 -33.57
N ASP A 139 29.00 16.22 -34.88
CA ASP A 139 28.66 17.43 -35.65
C ASP A 139 27.15 17.74 -35.70
N LEU A 140 26.30 16.72 -35.54
CA LEU A 140 24.83 16.89 -35.55
C LEU A 140 24.31 17.68 -34.36
N PHE A 141 25.04 17.69 -33.23
CA PHE A 141 24.57 18.29 -31.99
C PHE A 141 25.28 19.60 -31.62
N LYS A 142 26.32 20.03 -32.38
CA LYS A 142 27.13 21.23 -32.07
C LYS A 142 27.50 21.36 -30.58
N ILE A 143 27.70 20.23 -29.90
CA ILE A 143 28.13 20.20 -28.50
C ILE A 143 29.66 20.27 -28.56
N SER A 144 30.24 21.33 -28.02
CA SER A 144 31.68 21.61 -28.06
C SER A 144 32.49 20.38 -27.67
N ALA A 145 33.33 19.94 -28.60
CA ALA A 145 34.20 18.80 -28.45
C ALA A 145 35.21 19.03 -27.33
N GLU A 146 35.07 18.30 -26.24
CA GLU A 146 36.16 17.93 -25.34
C GLU A 146 35.69 16.69 -24.56
N ALA A 147 36.64 15.92 -23.99
CA ALA A 147 36.44 14.63 -23.33
C ALA A 147 35.29 14.53 -22.30
N GLY A 148 34.64 15.64 -21.96
CA GLY A 148 33.41 15.72 -21.17
C GLY A 148 32.21 14.99 -21.80
N VAL A 149 32.02 15.00 -23.12
CA VAL A 149 30.82 14.38 -23.74
C VAL A 149 30.83 12.86 -23.57
N LEU A 150 31.99 12.21 -23.74
CA LEU A 150 32.11 10.77 -23.52
C LEU A 150 31.93 10.42 -22.04
N LYS A 151 32.44 11.27 -21.13
CA LYS A 151 32.30 11.09 -19.68
C LYS A 151 30.85 11.25 -19.22
N GLU A 152 30.10 12.19 -19.78
CA GLU A 152 28.67 12.36 -19.55
C GLU A 152 27.88 11.18 -20.12
N ALA A 153 28.19 10.76 -21.34
CA ALA A 153 27.53 9.62 -22.00
C ALA A 153 27.70 8.32 -21.20
N ILE A 154 28.87 8.07 -20.60
CA ILE A 154 29.11 6.88 -19.75
C ILE A 154 28.12 6.83 -18.58
N GLY A 155 27.85 7.98 -17.93
CA GLY A 155 26.87 8.06 -16.84
C GLY A 155 25.45 7.69 -17.31
N HIS A 156 25.05 8.18 -18.48
CA HIS A 156 23.77 7.86 -19.09
C HIS A 156 23.65 6.40 -19.51
N ILE A 157 24.72 5.81 -20.03
CA ILE A 157 24.78 4.39 -20.42
C ILE A 157 24.64 3.50 -19.18
N ILE A 158 25.41 3.78 -18.12
CA ILE A 158 25.33 3.03 -16.86
C ILE A 158 23.91 3.12 -16.27
N TYR A 159 23.34 4.32 -16.26
CA TYR A 159 21.98 4.54 -15.80
C TYR A 159 20.94 3.77 -16.63
N ALA A 160 21.04 3.83 -17.96
CA ALA A 160 20.15 3.10 -18.86
C ALA A 160 20.26 1.59 -18.66
N MET A 161 21.47 1.05 -18.50
CA MET A 161 21.68 -0.37 -18.20
C MET A 161 21.00 -0.79 -16.89
N VAL A 162 21.08 0.02 -15.84
CA VAL A 162 20.41 -0.25 -14.55
C VAL A 162 18.89 -0.19 -14.68
N ILE A 163 18.35 0.71 -15.48
CA ILE A 163 16.91 0.79 -15.78
C ILE A 163 16.41 -0.40 -16.58
N LEU A 164 17.20 -0.87 -17.56
CA LEU A 164 16.83 -1.99 -18.42
C LEU A 164 16.90 -3.33 -17.69
N LEU A 165 17.67 -3.41 -16.60
CA LEU A 165 17.72 -4.59 -15.76
C LEU A 165 16.36 -4.83 -15.07
N PRO A 166 15.88 -6.09 -15.02
CA PRO A 166 14.67 -6.43 -14.29
C PRO A 166 14.78 -5.96 -12.82
N PRO A 167 13.80 -5.20 -12.29
CA PRO A 167 13.83 -4.71 -10.92
C PRO A 167 14.01 -5.83 -9.89
N GLU A 168 13.53 -7.03 -10.21
CA GLU A 168 13.64 -8.22 -9.39
C GLU A 168 15.07 -8.74 -9.24
N ARG A 169 15.94 -8.48 -10.24
CA ARG A 169 17.37 -8.78 -10.17
C ARG A 169 18.12 -7.67 -9.43
N SER A 170 17.82 -6.41 -9.77
CA SER A 170 18.44 -5.25 -9.13
C SER A 170 18.10 -5.16 -7.64
N ALA A 171 16.94 -5.66 -7.21
CA ALA A 171 16.51 -5.63 -5.81
C ALA A 171 17.05 -6.77 -4.92
N ARG A 172 17.79 -7.74 -5.47
CA ARG A 172 18.32 -8.89 -4.71
C ARG A 172 19.80 -8.73 -4.34
N GLY A 173 20.10 -8.97 -3.07
CA GLY A 173 21.47 -9.12 -2.59
C GLY A 173 22.35 -7.89 -2.83
N LYS A 174 23.58 -8.13 -3.30
CA LYS A 174 24.62 -7.10 -3.45
C LYS A 174 24.35 -6.07 -4.55
N PHE A 175 23.40 -6.32 -5.46
CA PHE A 175 23.07 -5.42 -6.57
C PHE A 175 22.12 -4.27 -6.17
N PHE A 176 21.46 -4.37 -5.02
CA PHE A 176 20.52 -3.34 -4.58
C PHE A 176 21.19 -1.99 -4.29
N TYR A 177 22.28 -2.01 -3.50
CA TYR A 177 23.00 -0.80 -3.13
C TYR A 177 23.53 0.00 -4.34
N PRO A 178 24.27 -0.59 -5.30
CA PRO A 178 24.71 0.14 -6.48
C PRO A 178 23.54 0.60 -7.34
N ALA A 179 22.45 -0.19 -7.45
CA ALA A 179 21.26 0.23 -8.20
C ALA A 179 20.56 1.43 -7.56
N VAL A 180 20.45 1.50 -6.23
CA VAL A 180 19.89 2.65 -5.52
C VAL A 180 20.75 3.89 -5.76
N VAL A 181 22.09 3.77 -5.69
CA VAL A 181 22.99 4.90 -5.93
C VAL A 181 22.86 5.41 -7.36
N ILE A 182 22.92 4.52 -8.36
CA ILE A 182 22.84 4.92 -9.77
C ILE A 182 21.46 5.52 -10.11
N LEU A 183 20.37 4.89 -9.67
CA LEU A 183 19.02 5.43 -9.91
C LEU A 183 18.77 6.73 -9.14
N GLY A 184 19.32 6.88 -7.94
CA GLY A 184 19.23 8.10 -7.14
C GLY A 184 19.99 9.27 -7.78
N LEU A 185 21.22 9.03 -8.26
CA LEU A 185 21.99 10.02 -9.00
C LEU A 185 21.28 10.41 -10.30
N GLY A 186 20.76 9.44 -11.03
CA GLY A 186 19.96 9.71 -12.23
C GLY A 186 18.69 10.49 -11.92
N PHE A 187 17.96 10.15 -10.85
CA PHE A 187 16.79 10.92 -10.39
C PHE A 187 17.12 12.40 -10.21
N ILE A 188 18.19 12.70 -9.45
CA ILE A 188 18.62 14.08 -9.22
C ILE A 188 18.98 14.76 -10.55
N TYR A 189 19.78 14.09 -11.38
CA TYR A 189 20.24 14.63 -12.66
C TYR A 189 19.10 14.93 -13.64
N TYR A 190 18.18 13.99 -13.88
CA TYR A 190 17.12 14.18 -14.87
C TYR A 190 16.05 15.17 -14.42
N TRP A 191 15.79 15.29 -13.11
CA TRP A 191 14.97 16.38 -12.58
C TRP A 191 15.66 17.73 -12.72
N TRP A 192 16.95 17.82 -12.36
CA TRP A 192 17.74 19.03 -12.58
C TRP A 192 17.72 19.47 -14.04
N MET A 193 17.94 18.54 -14.98
CA MET A 193 17.87 18.82 -16.42
C MET A 193 16.47 19.27 -16.86
N SER A 194 15.41 18.62 -16.37
CA SER A 194 14.02 19.03 -16.66
C SER A 194 13.76 20.48 -16.23
N PHE A 195 14.22 20.86 -15.03
CA PHE A 195 14.13 22.25 -14.56
C PHE A 195 15.02 23.19 -15.36
N SER A 196 16.29 22.83 -15.60
CA SER A 196 17.26 23.66 -16.31
C SER A 196 16.80 23.98 -17.74
N ILE A 197 16.26 23.00 -18.47
CA ILE A 197 15.69 23.20 -19.81
C ILE A 197 14.47 24.13 -19.74
N SER A 198 13.59 23.92 -18.77
CA SER A 198 12.40 24.77 -18.59
C SER A 198 12.78 26.23 -18.34
N PHE A 199 13.78 26.48 -17.49
CA PHE A 199 14.29 27.83 -17.20
C PHE A 199 15.05 28.44 -18.39
N LYS A 200 15.94 27.69 -19.05
CA LYS A 200 16.79 28.19 -20.15
C LYS A 200 16.00 28.55 -21.41
N LEU A 201 14.93 27.83 -21.70
CA LEU A 201 14.07 28.13 -22.84
C LEU A 201 13.07 29.26 -22.55
N ALA A 202 13.13 29.89 -21.35
CA ALA A 202 12.18 30.89 -20.86
C ALA A 202 10.72 30.46 -21.00
N ILE A 203 10.48 29.14 -20.98
CA ILE A 203 9.15 28.59 -21.20
C ILE A 203 8.42 28.65 -19.87
N HIS A 204 7.16 29.08 -19.91
CA HIS A 204 6.27 29.13 -18.76
C HIS A 204 6.42 27.87 -17.87
N PRO A 205 6.40 27.98 -16.53
CA PRO A 205 6.59 26.85 -15.59
C PRO A 205 5.75 25.60 -15.89
N LEU A 206 4.61 25.78 -16.57
CA LEU A 206 3.75 24.71 -17.07
C LEU A 206 4.44 23.74 -18.04
N MET A 207 5.49 24.17 -18.74
CA MET A 207 6.22 23.29 -19.66
C MET A 207 7.20 22.36 -18.97
N ALA A 208 7.45 22.54 -17.68
CA ALA A 208 8.02 21.47 -16.86
C ALA A 208 7.11 20.23 -16.86
N PHE A 209 5.78 20.37 -16.98
CA PHE A 209 4.87 19.23 -17.14
C PHE A 209 4.93 18.59 -18.53
N VAL A 210 5.47 19.28 -19.54
CA VAL A 210 5.68 18.73 -20.88
C VAL A 210 7.04 18.03 -20.96
N ILE A 211 8.06 18.54 -20.28
CA ILE A 211 9.43 17.99 -20.29
C ILE A 211 9.60 16.87 -19.25
N ALA A 212 9.01 17.00 -18.05
CA ALA A 212 9.14 16.02 -16.97
C ALA A 212 8.71 14.58 -17.37
N PRO A 213 7.66 14.37 -18.18
CA PRO A 213 7.32 13.04 -18.71
C PRO A 213 8.48 12.36 -19.44
N PHE A 214 9.36 13.13 -20.08
CA PHE A 214 10.47 12.60 -20.88
C PHE A 214 11.79 12.50 -20.13
N ALA A 215 11.88 12.99 -18.89
CA ALA A 215 13.14 12.95 -18.12
C ALA A 215 12.91 12.65 -16.63
N GLY A 216 12.33 13.59 -15.88
CA GLY A 216 12.14 13.44 -14.42
C GLY A 216 11.21 12.28 -14.02
N VAL A 217 10.10 12.10 -14.71
CA VAL A 217 9.09 11.06 -14.41
C VAL A 217 9.64 9.64 -14.63
N PRO A 218 10.31 9.31 -15.75
CA PRO A 218 11.01 8.03 -15.92
C PRO A 218 11.99 7.74 -14.78
N ALA A 219 12.72 8.76 -14.31
CA ALA A 219 13.70 8.59 -13.26
C ALA A 219 13.07 8.32 -11.89
N SER A 220 12.01 9.06 -11.53
CA SER A 220 11.17 8.79 -10.36
C SER A 220 10.62 7.37 -10.39
N LEU A 221 10.19 6.93 -11.57
CA LEU A 221 9.60 5.62 -11.76
C LEU A 221 10.65 4.51 -11.59
N GLY A 222 11.86 4.65 -12.13
CA GLY A 222 12.95 3.70 -11.92
C GLY A 222 13.23 3.46 -10.43
N VAL A 223 13.33 4.53 -9.65
CA VAL A 223 13.52 4.45 -8.18
C VAL A 223 12.32 3.76 -7.51
N PHE A 224 11.09 4.13 -7.86
CA PHE A 224 9.89 3.53 -7.30
C PHE A 224 9.81 2.01 -7.57
N LEU A 225 10.10 1.60 -8.80
CA LEU A 225 10.10 0.19 -9.21
C LEU A 225 11.14 -0.62 -8.41
N LEU A 226 12.34 -0.07 -8.22
CA LEU A 226 13.40 -0.72 -7.43
C LEU A 226 12.98 -0.89 -5.96
N LEU A 227 12.46 0.16 -5.33
CA LEU A 227 12.03 0.10 -3.92
C LEU A 227 10.86 -0.87 -3.71
N ARG A 228 9.91 -0.91 -4.64
CA ARG A 228 8.79 -1.85 -4.59
C ARG A 228 9.28 -3.29 -4.75
N ALA A 229 10.17 -3.55 -5.70
CA ALA A 229 10.78 -4.88 -5.89
C ALA A 229 11.55 -5.34 -4.65
N TYR A 230 12.28 -4.43 -3.99
CA TYR A 230 12.98 -4.72 -2.74
C TYR A 230 12.02 -5.09 -1.60
N ARG A 231 10.94 -4.31 -1.41
CA ARG A 231 9.90 -4.64 -0.41
C ARG A 231 9.25 -5.99 -0.67
N SER A 232 8.96 -6.30 -1.94
CA SER A 232 8.40 -7.60 -2.34
C SER A 232 9.37 -8.74 -2.05
N SER A 233 10.65 -8.58 -2.38
CA SER A 233 11.69 -9.60 -2.13
C SER A 233 11.90 -9.84 -0.63
N LYS A 234 11.84 -8.79 0.19
CA LYS A 234 11.98 -8.90 1.66
C LYS A 234 10.79 -9.64 2.29
N ARG A 235 9.56 -9.35 1.84
CA ARG A 235 8.36 -10.09 2.29
C ARG A 235 8.43 -11.57 1.94
N ALA A 236 8.89 -11.91 0.73
CA ALA A 236 9.04 -13.30 0.31
C ALA A 236 10.10 -14.08 1.12
N LEU A 237 11.13 -13.40 1.62
CA LEU A 237 12.16 -14.01 2.49
C LEU A 237 11.66 -14.23 3.92
N LEU A 238 10.77 -13.38 4.42
CA LEU A 238 10.17 -13.50 5.76
C LEU A 238 9.04 -14.55 5.83
N MET A 239 8.56 -15.06 4.69
CA MET A 239 7.52 -16.09 4.59
C MET A 239 8.09 -17.48 4.26
N LYS A 240 9.41 -17.64 4.20
CA LYS A 240 10.02 -18.97 4.11
C LYS A 240 10.11 -19.56 5.53
N PRO A 241 9.52 -20.75 5.78
CA PRO A 241 9.57 -21.42 7.06
C PRO A 241 11.01 -21.80 7.45
#